data_AF-A0A060ZMB2-F1
#
_entry.id   AF-A0A060ZMB2-F1
#
_cell.length_a   1.000
_cell.length_b   1.000
_cell.length_c   1.000
_cell.angle_alpha   90.00
_cell.angle_beta   90.00
_cell.angle_gamma   90.00
#
_symmetry.space_group_name_H-M   'P 1'
#
loop_
_entity.id
_entity.type
_entity.pdbx_description
1 polymer ?
#
loop_
_entity_poly.entity_id
_entity_poly.type
_entity_poly.pdbx_seq_one_letter_code
_entity_poly.pdbx_strand_id
1 'polypeptide(L)' 'MARKTPQQTTAAKTAVAAYKAAKRSLAQHTDPDSPAYLADHDRVVETEKHVPWYRR' A
#
# COMPACT_ATOMS: atom_id res chain seq x y z
N MET A 1 20.95 -7.75 -20.30
CA MET A 1 20.55 -7.63 -18.88
C MET A 1 19.93 -6.25 -18.68
N ALA A 2 18.60 -6.16 -18.51
CA ALA A 2 17.91 -4.87 -18.38
C ALA A 2 18.29 -4.20 -17.04
N ARG A 3 19.04 -3.10 -17.10
CA ARG A 3 19.35 -2.25 -15.94
C ARG A 3 18.03 -1.63 -15.47
N LYS A 4 17.47 -2.13 -14.37
CA LYS A 4 16.34 -1.46 -13.71
C LYS A 4 16.83 -0.08 -13.31
N THR A 5 16.28 0.96 -13.95
CA THR A 5 16.59 2.36 -13.67
C THR A 5 16.35 2.62 -12.17
N PRO A 6 17.28 3.28 -11.46
CA PRO A 6 17.13 3.55 -10.02
C PRO A 6 15.82 4.28 -9.67
N GLN A 7 15.25 5.01 -10.64
CA GLN A 7 13.97 5.71 -10.51
C GLN A 7 12.76 4.76 -10.36
N GLN A 8 12.76 3.59 -11.02
CA GLN A 8 11.71 2.58 -10.84
C GLN A 8 11.77 1.93 -9.45
N THR A 9 12.97 1.83 -8.86
CA THR A 9 13.11 1.33 -7.48
C THR A 9 12.66 2.33 -6.43
N THR A 10 12.82 3.64 -6.66
CA THR A 10 12.38 4.67 -5.70
C THR A 10 10.86 4.77 -5.63
N ALA A 11 10.17 4.84 -6.78
CA ALA A 11 8.70 4.86 -6.80
C ALA A 11 8.08 3.59 -6.19
N ALA A 12 8.67 2.42 -6.50
CA ALA A 12 8.28 1.15 -5.88
C ALA A 12 8.46 1.15 -4.36
N LYS A 13 9.60 1.64 -3.86
CA LYS A 13 9.87 1.75 -2.41
C LYS A 13 8.85 2.65 -1.71
N THR A 14 8.50 3.78 -2.31
CA THR A 14 7.48 4.70 -1.78
C THR A 14 6.10 4.04 -1.72
N ALA A 15 5.68 3.33 -2.78
CA ALA A 15 4.42 2.60 -2.80
C ALA A 15 4.36 1.51 -1.70
N VAL A 16 5.45 0.76 -1.51
CA VAL A 16 5.55 -0.25 -0.44
C VAL A 16 5.50 0.38 0.96
N ALA A 17 6.16 1.53 1.15
CA ALA A 17 6.10 2.25 2.41
C ALA A 17 4.69 2.76 2.72
N ALA A 18 3.99 3.32 1.73
CA ALA A 18 2.61 3.76 1.85
C ALA A 18 1.67 2.59 2.20
N TYR A 19 1.81 1.45 1.52
CA TYR A 19 1.05 0.23 1.82
C TYR A 19 1.26 -0.27 3.26
N LYS A 20 2.52 -0.30 3.73
CA LYS A 20 2.83 -0.68 5.11
C LYS A 20 2.23 0.29 6.13
N ALA A 21 2.26 1.59 5.85
CA ALA A 21 1.66 2.61 6.70
C ALA A 21 0.14 2.45 6.77
N ALA A 22 -0.52 2.25 5.62
CA ALA A 22 -1.97 2.01 5.56
C ALA A 22 -2.36 0.74 6.33
N LYS A 23 -1.62 -0.37 6.19
CA LYS A 23 -1.86 -1.60 6.98
C LYS A 23 -1.71 -1.39 8.47
N ARG A 24 -0.76 -0.56 8.89
CA ARG A 24 -0.55 -0.24 10.31
C ARG A 24 -1.64 0.68 10.86
N SER A 25 -2.22 1.56 10.04
CA SER A 25 -3.41 2.34 10.39
C SER A 25 -4.61 1.41 10.54
N LEU A 26 -4.84 0.54 9.55
CA LEU A 26 -5.91 -0.46 9.58
C LEU A 26 -5.87 -1.34 10.84
N ALA A 27 -4.68 -1.78 11.25
CA ALA A 27 -4.48 -2.62 12.43
C ALA A 27 -4.75 -1.89 13.77
N GLN A 28 -4.90 -0.57 13.79
CA GLN A 28 -5.30 0.18 14.99
C GLN A 28 -6.81 0.13 15.22
N HIS A 29 -7.58 -0.20 14.19
CA HIS A 29 -9.02 -0.36 14.31
C HIS A 29 -9.34 -1.77 14.80
N THR A 30 -10.05 -1.83 15.93
CA THR A 30 -10.50 -3.09 16.53
C THR A 30 -11.87 -3.51 16.03
N ASP A 31 -12.63 -2.59 15.45
CA ASP A 31 -13.97 -2.81 14.94
C ASP A 31 -13.96 -2.83 13.39
N PRO A 32 -14.24 -4.00 12.76
CA PRO A 32 -14.14 -4.17 11.32
C PRO A 32 -15.30 -3.52 10.53
N ASP A 33 -16.38 -3.14 11.20
CA ASP A 33 -17.54 -2.49 10.57
C ASP A 33 -17.53 -0.96 10.77
N SER A 34 -16.56 -0.46 11.52
CA SER A 34 -16.43 0.97 11.78
C SER A 34 -16.15 1.73 10.48
N PRO A 35 -16.76 2.92 10.28
CA PRO A 35 -16.47 3.75 9.11
C PRO A 35 -14.97 4.08 8.95
N ALA A 36 -14.25 4.15 10.07
CA ALA A 36 -12.81 4.39 10.08
C ALA A 36 -12.01 3.18 9.59
N TYR A 37 -12.37 1.96 9.99
CA TYR A 37 -11.79 0.72 9.45
C TYR A 37 -12.02 0.61 7.95
N LEU A 38 -13.27 0.82 7.50
CA LEU A 38 -13.62 0.72 6.08
C LEU A 38 -12.83 1.73 5.24
N ALA A 39 -12.70 2.98 5.70
CA ALA A 39 -11.90 4.00 5.02
C ALA A 39 -10.40 3.66 4.96
N ASP A 40 -9.81 3.16 6.06
CA ASP A 40 -8.42 2.71 6.06
C ASP A 40 -8.23 1.43 5.22
N HIS A 41 -9.23 0.56 5.17
CA HIS A 41 -9.21 -0.65 4.35
C HIS A 41 -9.22 -0.30 2.85
N ASP A 42 -10.10 0.61 2.42
CA ASP A 42 -10.09 1.13 1.04
C ASP A 42 -8.74 1.76 0.69
N ARG A 43 -8.13 2.50 1.62
CA ARG A 43 -6.78 3.06 1.44
C ARG A 43 -5.70 1.99 1.29
N VAL A 44 -5.78 0.88 2.04
CA VAL A 44 -4.88 -0.27 1.87
C VAL A 44 -5.05 -0.87 0.48
N VAL A 45 -6.29 -1.10 0.04
CA VAL A 45 -6.59 -1.67 -1.29
C VAL A 45 -6.13 -0.74 -2.42
N GLU A 46 -6.35 0.57 -2.29
CA GLU A 46 -5.87 1.56 -3.26
C GLU A 46 -4.35 1.55 -3.34
N THR A 47 -3.66 1.65 -2.20
CA THR A 47 -2.19 1.65 -2.17
C THR A 47 -1.60 0.34 -2.69
N GLU A 48 -2.26 -0.80 -2.47
CA GLU A 48 -1.86 -2.10 -3.01
C GLU A 48 -1.80 -2.12 -4.54
N LYS A 49 -2.75 -1.45 -5.20
CA LYS A 49 -2.80 -1.33 -6.69
C LYS A 49 -1.59 -0.63 -7.29
N HIS A 50 -0.92 0.21 -6.50
CA HIS A 50 0.28 0.94 -6.91
C HIS A 50 1.57 0.16 -6.65
N VAL A 51 1.50 -0.98 -5.96
CA VAL A 51 2.67 -1.77 -5.63
C VAL A 51 3.05 -2.67 -6.82
N PRO A 52 4.35 -2.79 -7.18
CA PRO A 52 4.77 -3.45 -8.42
C PRO A 52 4.36 -4.93 -8.59
N TRP A 53 4.06 -5.65 -7.50
CA TRP A 53 3.66 -7.06 -7.55
C TRP A 53 2.16 -7.27 -7.78
N TYR A 54 1.33 -6.24 -7.60
CA TYR A 54 -0.12 -6.32 -7.84
C TYR A 54 -0.46 -6.28 -9.34
N ARG A 55 0.40 -5.67 -10.16
CA ARG A 55 0.23 -5.51 -11.61
C ARG A 55 0.71 -6.73 -12.45
N ARG A 56 0.69 -7.93 -11.88
CA ARG A 56 1.29 -9.12 -12.48
C ARG A 56 0.25 -10.17 -12.88
#